data_AF-A0A6L6II32-F1
#
_entry.id   AF-A0A6L6II32-F1
#
_cell.length_a   1.000
_cell.length_b   1.000
_cell.length_c   1.000
_cell.angle_alpha   90.00
_cell.angle_beta   90.00
_cell.angle_gamma   90.00
#
_symmetry.space_group_name_H-M   'P 1'
#
loop_
_entity.id
_entity.type
_entity.pdbx_description
1 polymer ?
#
loop_
_entity_poly.entity_id
_entity_poly.type
_entity_poly.pdbx_seq_one_letter_code
_entity_poly.pdbx_strand_id
1 'polypeptide(L)'
;MWQQQYQMYVLVTPDSEDDPEWPSKKKWFDASEWLKTSQYIKIDDAHLINKEYAPVDNLNDFSIMLKVQEVIKDSVRQEPNLINLARIDEQDFFHLMKDGFTYEYLRTRFDQRTLKPIVDYFLILFSYNGVDYEVELLRTPYKEGYSFSCAGVVHKAGYWHGVSPAGYSWREYLAGQSSGDVTGEER
;
A
#
# COMPACT_ATOMS: atom_id res chain seq x y z
N MET A 1 -3.64 17.20 -25.06
CA MET A 1 -2.90 15.91 -24.99
C MET A 1 -1.72 15.93 -24.03
N TRP A 2 -0.92 17.00 -23.90
CA TRP A 2 0.15 17.08 -22.87
C TRP A 2 -0.34 17.23 -21.42
N GLN A 3 -1.53 17.80 -21.20
CA GLN A 3 -2.08 17.98 -19.85
C GLN A 3 -2.54 16.67 -19.19
N GLN A 4 -2.99 15.67 -19.96
CA GLN A 4 -3.45 14.39 -19.39
C GLN A 4 -2.30 13.53 -18.85
N GLN A 5 -1.10 13.65 -19.41
CA GLN A 5 0.06 12.87 -18.97
C GLN A 5 0.45 13.20 -17.51
N TYR A 6 0.31 14.45 -17.11
CA TYR A 6 0.70 14.93 -15.79
C TYR A 6 -0.46 15.11 -14.82
N GLN A 7 -1.68 14.91 -15.30
CA GLN A 7 -2.86 15.02 -14.47
C GLN A 7 -2.97 13.81 -13.55
N MET A 8 -3.16 14.06 -12.25
CA MET A 8 -3.38 13.05 -11.22
C MET A 8 -4.58 13.49 -10.37
N TYR A 9 -5.15 12.57 -9.58
CA TYR A 9 -6.15 12.92 -8.57
C TYR A 9 -5.81 12.34 -7.20
N VAL A 10 -6.33 13.01 -6.17
CA VAL A 10 -6.48 12.45 -4.82
C VAL A 10 -7.96 12.33 -4.49
N LEU A 11 -8.31 11.32 -3.71
CA LEU A 11 -9.64 11.21 -3.13
C LEU A 11 -9.73 12.11 -1.89
N VAL A 12 -10.73 12.96 -1.82
CA VAL A 12 -11.01 13.83 -0.66
C VAL A 12 -12.43 13.61 -0.18
N THR A 13 -12.67 13.77 1.11
CA THR A 13 -14.03 13.85 1.65
C THR A 13 -14.64 15.20 1.24
N PRO A 14 -15.81 15.22 0.58
CA PRO A 14 -16.52 16.46 0.30
C PRO A 14 -16.86 17.24 1.57
N ASP A 15 -17.06 18.55 1.47
CA ASP A 15 -17.40 19.39 2.63
C ASP A 15 -18.82 19.13 3.18
N SER A 16 -19.68 18.46 2.40
CA SER A 16 -21.07 18.15 2.75
C SER A 16 -21.42 16.70 2.46
N GLU A 17 -22.21 16.07 3.34
CA GLU A 17 -22.78 14.73 3.12
C GLU A 17 -23.79 14.69 1.97
N ASP A 18 -24.34 15.85 1.61
CA ASP A 18 -25.27 16.00 0.48
C ASP A 18 -24.56 16.14 -0.88
N ASP A 19 -23.21 16.19 -0.92
CA ASP A 19 -22.48 16.20 -2.19
C ASP A 19 -22.76 14.88 -2.94
N PRO A 20 -23.11 14.92 -4.25
CA PRO A 20 -23.40 13.71 -5.02
C PRO A 20 -22.21 12.73 -5.09
N GLU A 21 -21.00 13.18 -4.78
CA GLU A 21 -19.79 12.37 -4.70
C GLU A 21 -19.45 11.96 -3.27
N TRP A 22 -20.35 12.12 -2.28
CA TRP A 22 -20.14 11.61 -0.93
C TRP A 22 -20.04 10.07 -0.92
N PRO A 23 -19.11 9.46 -0.15
CA PRO A 23 -18.17 10.10 0.78
C PRO A 23 -16.81 10.47 0.17
N SER A 24 -16.60 10.29 -1.13
CA SER A 24 -15.29 10.40 -1.76
C SER A 24 -15.32 11.03 -3.15
N LYS A 25 -14.70 12.21 -3.26
CA LYS A 25 -14.62 13.02 -4.48
C LYS A 25 -13.20 13.04 -5.04
N LYS A 26 -13.08 12.98 -6.37
CA LYS A 26 -11.79 13.13 -7.06
C LYS A 26 -11.40 14.61 -7.13
N LYS A 27 -10.29 14.97 -6.50
CA LYS A 27 -9.64 16.28 -6.66
C LYS A 27 -8.46 16.14 -7.62
N TRP A 28 -8.66 16.61 -8.84
CA TRP A 28 -7.64 16.62 -9.89
C TRP A 28 -6.61 17.74 -9.68
N PHE A 29 -5.35 17.48 -10.02
CA PHE A 29 -4.26 18.45 -9.96
C PHE A 29 -3.17 18.13 -10.99
N ASP A 30 -2.29 19.11 -11.25
CA ASP A 30 -1.10 18.93 -12.09
C ASP A 30 0.06 18.38 -11.24
N ALA A 31 0.52 17.17 -11.57
CA ALA A 31 1.65 16.51 -10.94
C ALA A 31 2.95 16.63 -11.76
N SER A 32 3.02 17.58 -12.71
CA SER A 32 4.17 17.70 -13.60
C SER A 32 5.50 17.97 -12.89
N GLU A 33 5.48 18.59 -11.70
CA GLU A 33 6.67 18.73 -10.84
C GLU A 33 7.35 17.39 -10.56
N TRP A 34 6.57 16.36 -10.28
CA TRP A 34 7.06 15.02 -9.92
C TRP A 34 7.30 14.16 -11.16
N LEU A 35 6.35 14.18 -12.10
CA LEU A 35 6.34 13.31 -13.28
C LEU A 35 7.28 13.73 -14.41
N LYS A 36 7.82 14.95 -14.38
CA LYS A 36 8.92 15.36 -15.27
C LYS A 36 10.27 14.81 -14.81
N THR A 37 10.37 14.37 -13.56
CA THR A 37 11.59 13.74 -13.04
C THR A 37 11.64 12.26 -13.44
N SER A 38 12.83 11.67 -13.50
CA SER A 38 12.99 10.23 -13.71
C SER A 38 12.78 9.40 -12.45
N GLN A 39 12.47 10.03 -11.31
CA GLN A 39 12.25 9.37 -10.02
C GLN A 39 10.86 8.71 -9.96
N TYR A 40 9.85 9.39 -10.50
CA TYR A 40 8.46 8.93 -10.43
C TYR A 40 7.96 8.44 -11.78
N ILE A 41 7.35 7.25 -11.80
CA ILE A 41 6.70 6.70 -13.00
C ILE A 41 5.21 6.61 -12.74
N LYS A 42 4.41 7.21 -13.61
CA LYS A 42 2.95 7.14 -13.54
C LYS A 42 2.48 5.71 -13.82
N ILE A 43 1.68 5.16 -12.90
CA ILE A 43 1.01 3.86 -13.07
C ILE A 43 -0.37 4.08 -13.67
N ASP A 44 -1.18 4.86 -12.94
CA ASP A 44 -2.53 5.29 -13.27
C ASP A 44 -2.71 6.75 -12.79
N ASP A 45 -3.93 7.27 -12.77
CA ASP A 45 -4.20 8.67 -12.35
C ASP A 45 -4.15 8.90 -10.82
N ALA A 46 -3.91 7.86 -10.01
CA ALA A 46 -3.85 7.92 -8.55
C ALA A 46 -2.51 7.42 -7.96
N HIS A 47 -1.80 6.55 -8.69
CA HIS A 47 -0.61 5.85 -8.21
C HIS A 47 0.60 6.07 -9.09
N LEU A 48 1.75 6.03 -8.43
CA LEU A 48 3.09 6.17 -9.01
C LEU A 48 4.00 5.07 -8.48
N ILE A 49 5.06 4.79 -9.22
CA ILE A 49 6.26 4.16 -8.68
C ILE A 49 7.24 5.27 -8.26
N ASN A 50 7.76 5.20 -7.04
CA ASN A 50 8.91 6.00 -6.60
C ASN A 50 10.17 5.13 -6.64
N LYS A 51 11.07 5.41 -7.59
CA LYS A 51 12.32 4.64 -7.75
C LYS A 51 13.36 4.87 -6.65
N GLU A 52 13.17 5.92 -5.86
CA GLU A 52 14.05 6.31 -4.75
C GLU A 52 13.27 6.24 -3.43
N TYR A 53 12.37 5.26 -3.29
CA TYR A 53 11.67 5.02 -2.03
C TYR A 53 12.69 4.69 -0.91
N ALA A 54 12.44 5.20 0.29
CA ALA A 54 13.24 4.80 1.44
C ALA A 54 12.90 3.34 1.80
N PRO A 55 13.86 2.43 1.96
CA PRO A 55 13.61 1.08 2.46
C PRO A 55 12.95 1.08 3.85
N VAL A 56 12.36 -0.04 4.25
CA VAL A 56 11.97 -0.25 5.66
C VAL A 56 13.18 -0.83 6.39
N ASP A 57 13.82 0.00 7.22
CA ASP A 57 15.11 -0.34 7.85
C ASP A 57 15.00 -1.44 8.93
N ASN A 58 13.88 -1.47 9.66
CA ASN A 58 13.65 -2.43 10.74
C ASN A 58 12.21 -2.92 10.75
N LEU A 59 11.96 -4.12 10.20
CA LEU A 59 10.65 -4.77 10.30
C LEU A 59 10.34 -5.30 11.70
N ASN A 60 11.35 -5.44 12.56
CA ASN A 60 11.16 -5.72 13.99
C ASN A 60 10.84 -4.47 14.80
N ASP A 61 10.42 -3.38 14.15
CA ASP A 61 9.85 -2.26 14.85
C ASP A 61 8.50 -2.67 15.46
N PHE A 62 8.36 -2.46 16.76
CA PHE A 62 7.17 -2.86 17.50
C PHE A 62 5.89 -2.22 16.95
N SER A 63 5.96 -0.98 16.43
CA SER A 63 4.80 -0.30 15.86
C SER A 63 4.33 -0.91 14.55
N ILE A 64 5.25 -1.43 13.73
CA ILE A 64 4.93 -2.16 12.49
C ILE A 64 4.27 -3.48 12.85
N MET A 65 4.87 -4.25 13.75
CA MET A 65 4.33 -5.55 14.17
C MET A 65 2.95 -5.42 14.83
N LEU A 66 2.76 -4.40 15.67
CA LEU A 66 1.46 -4.11 16.26
C LEU A 66 0.42 -3.79 15.19
N LYS A 67 0.79 -3.01 14.15
CA LYS A 67 -0.10 -2.74 13.02
C LYS A 67 -0.48 -4.01 12.27
N VAL A 68 0.46 -4.92 12.03
CA VAL A 68 0.16 -6.23 11.43
C VAL A 68 -0.79 -7.04 12.31
N GLN A 69 -0.56 -7.07 13.63
CA GLN A 69 -1.44 -7.80 14.55
C GLN A 69 -2.86 -7.23 14.57
N GLU A 70 -3.02 -5.90 14.50
CA GLU A 70 -4.32 -5.25 14.36
C GLU A 70 -5.05 -5.74 13.09
N VAL A 71 -4.37 -5.77 11.94
CA VAL A 71 -4.98 -6.28 10.70
C VAL A 71 -5.31 -7.77 10.81
N ILE A 72 -4.46 -8.57 11.46
CA ILE A 72 -4.75 -9.98 11.75
C ILE A 72 -6.05 -10.12 12.55
N LYS A 73 -6.24 -9.31 13.61
CA LYS A 73 -7.46 -9.31 14.44
C LYS A 73 -8.70 -9.02 13.59
N ASP A 74 -8.60 -8.06 12.68
CA ASP A 74 -9.70 -7.67 11.79
C ASP A 74 -9.98 -8.71 10.68
N SER A 75 -9.00 -9.57 10.38
CA SER A 75 -9.04 -10.55 9.29
C SER A 75 -9.45 -11.96 9.72
N VAL A 76 -9.68 -12.20 11.02
CA VAL A 76 -10.01 -13.53 11.57
C VAL A 76 -11.24 -14.16 10.91
N ARG A 77 -12.21 -13.36 10.46
CA ARG A 77 -13.41 -13.89 9.78
C ARG A 77 -13.06 -14.51 8.42
N GLN A 78 -12.12 -13.92 7.71
CA GLN A 78 -11.66 -14.33 6.38
C GLN A 78 -10.56 -15.40 6.47
N GLU A 79 -9.68 -15.28 7.47
CA GLU A 79 -8.57 -16.18 7.73
C GLU A 79 -8.62 -16.75 9.16
N PRO A 80 -9.54 -17.71 9.45
CA PRO A 80 -9.75 -18.26 10.80
C PRO A 80 -8.51 -18.92 11.41
N ASN A 81 -7.57 -19.38 10.58
CA ASN A 81 -6.31 -19.97 11.03
C ASN A 81 -5.43 -19.00 11.83
N LEU A 82 -5.68 -17.69 11.70
CA LEU A 82 -4.94 -16.64 12.41
C LEU A 82 -5.52 -16.32 13.79
N ILE A 83 -6.60 -16.98 14.23
CA ILE A 83 -7.29 -16.69 15.50
C ILE A 83 -6.34 -16.71 16.72
N ASN A 84 -5.34 -17.58 16.71
CA ASN A 84 -4.37 -17.65 17.81
C ASN A 84 -3.46 -16.44 17.83
N LEU A 85 -2.93 -16.00 16.68
CA LEU A 85 -2.15 -14.76 16.57
C LEU A 85 -2.96 -13.51 16.93
N ALA A 86 -4.26 -13.51 16.61
CA ALA A 86 -5.17 -12.41 16.95
C ALA A 86 -5.43 -12.28 18.46
N ARG A 87 -5.32 -13.38 19.21
CA ARG A 87 -5.72 -13.46 20.63
C ARG A 87 -4.57 -13.35 21.62
N ILE A 88 -3.34 -13.62 21.19
CA ILE A 88 -2.15 -13.40 22.05
C ILE A 88 -1.94 -11.91 22.29
N ASP A 89 -1.31 -11.56 23.41
CA ASP A 89 -0.95 -10.18 23.67
C ASP A 89 0.15 -9.68 22.72
N GLU A 90 0.35 -8.37 22.72
CA GLU A 90 1.24 -7.69 21.78
C GLU A 90 2.72 -8.05 22.01
N GLN A 91 3.13 -8.34 23.25
CA GLN A 91 4.52 -8.71 23.55
C GLN A 91 4.79 -10.15 23.11
N ASP A 92 3.88 -11.07 23.41
CA ASP A 92 3.96 -12.45 22.94
C ASP A 92 3.92 -12.52 21.41
N PHE A 93 3.06 -11.71 20.76
CA PHE A 93 3.05 -11.60 19.30
C PHE A 93 4.39 -11.10 18.76
N PHE A 94 4.92 -10.02 19.33
CA PHE A 94 6.21 -9.48 18.95
C PHE A 94 7.31 -10.54 19.06
N HIS A 95 7.39 -11.24 20.18
CA HIS A 95 8.40 -12.27 20.40
C HIS A 95 8.25 -13.46 19.45
N LEU A 96 7.02 -13.87 19.16
CA LEU A 96 6.72 -14.98 18.26
C LEU A 96 7.06 -14.66 16.80
N MET A 97 6.75 -13.45 16.35
CA MET A 97 6.87 -13.05 14.94
C MET A 97 8.15 -12.30 14.62
N LYS A 98 9.00 -12.04 15.63
CA LYS A 98 10.30 -11.40 15.45
C LYS A 98 11.11 -12.13 14.39
N ASP A 99 11.71 -11.36 13.48
CA ASP A 99 12.51 -11.85 12.35
C ASP A 99 11.72 -12.69 11.32
N GLY A 100 10.39 -12.82 11.49
CA GLY A 100 9.50 -13.60 10.62
C GLY A 100 8.82 -12.80 9.52
N PHE A 101 9.09 -11.50 9.42
CA PHE A 101 8.53 -10.63 8.39
C PHE A 101 9.53 -10.35 7.28
N THR A 102 9.02 -10.30 6.05
CA THR A 102 9.70 -9.67 4.91
C THR A 102 8.74 -8.67 4.26
N TYR A 103 9.23 -7.89 3.28
CA TYR A 103 8.38 -6.93 2.61
C TYR A 103 8.71 -6.77 1.12
N GLU A 104 7.74 -6.25 0.41
CA GLU A 104 7.86 -5.73 -0.95
C GLU A 104 7.33 -4.30 -0.99
N TYR A 105 8.07 -3.39 -1.63
CA TYR A 105 7.53 -2.07 -1.97
C TYR A 105 6.60 -2.21 -3.18
N LEU A 106 5.41 -1.64 -3.09
CA LEU A 106 4.41 -1.76 -4.15
C LEU A 106 4.37 -0.52 -5.03
N ARG A 107 3.98 0.62 -4.45
CA ARG A 107 3.67 1.87 -5.15
C ARG A 107 3.55 3.02 -4.15
N THR A 108 3.40 4.23 -4.66
CA THR A 108 3.18 5.46 -3.88
C THR A 108 1.97 6.19 -4.42
N ARG A 109 1.23 6.88 -3.55
CA ARG A 109 0.21 7.85 -3.93
C ARG A 109 0.48 9.21 -3.33
N PHE A 110 -0.28 10.18 -3.82
CA PHE A 110 -0.25 11.53 -3.30
C PHE A 110 -0.98 11.65 -1.97
N ASP A 111 -0.39 12.41 -1.05
CA ASP A 111 -1.07 12.87 0.16
C ASP A 111 -2.20 13.85 -0.19
N GLN A 112 -3.35 13.67 0.44
CA GLN A 112 -4.58 14.38 0.09
C GLN A 112 -4.51 15.89 0.37
N ARG A 113 -3.64 16.31 1.32
CA ARG A 113 -3.52 17.70 1.76
C ARG A 113 -2.40 18.44 1.05
N THR A 114 -1.23 17.81 0.98
CA THR A 114 0.00 18.43 0.48
C THR A 114 0.23 18.18 -1.01
N LEU A 115 -0.48 17.21 -1.61
CA LEU A 115 -0.28 16.79 -3.00
C LEU A 115 1.17 16.38 -3.29
N LYS A 116 1.87 15.85 -2.29
CA LYS A 116 3.20 15.24 -2.43
C LYS A 116 3.10 13.72 -2.49
N PRO A 117 3.92 13.02 -3.30
CA PRO A 117 3.89 11.57 -3.42
C PRO A 117 4.63 10.93 -2.24
N ILE A 118 4.02 10.96 -1.05
CA ILE A 118 4.66 10.56 0.22
C ILE A 118 3.92 9.45 0.96
N VAL A 119 2.91 8.85 0.31
CA VAL A 119 2.12 7.77 0.90
C VAL A 119 2.50 6.48 0.19
N ASP A 120 3.39 5.71 0.78
CA ASP A 120 3.93 4.48 0.20
C ASP A 120 3.09 3.27 0.60
N TYR A 121 2.97 2.32 -0.31
CA TYR A 121 2.34 1.02 -0.10
C TYR A 121 3.43 -0.05 -0.01
N PHE A 122 3.34 -0.88 1.02
CA PHE A 122 4.19 -2.04 1.23
C PHE A 122 3.33 -3.28 1.40
N LEU A 123 3.75 -4.38 0.79
CA LEU A 123 3.22 -5.71 1.07
C LEU A 123 4.11 -6.36 2.12
N ILE A 124 3.59 -6.58 3.32
CA ILE A 124 4.28 -7.29 4.39
C ILE A 124 3.93 -8.77 4.28
N LEU A 125 4.95 -9.62 4.29
CA LEU A 125 4.85 -11.06 4.10
C LEU A 125 5.29 -11.77 5.40
N PHE A 126 4.54 -12.79 5.80
CA PHE A 126 4.88 -13.60 6.98
C PHE A 126 4.33 -15.01 6.87
N SER A 127 4.95 -15.95 7.60
CA SER A 127 4.50 -17.33 7.66
C SER A 127 3.95 -17.65 9.05
N TYR A 128 2.83 -18.37 9.11
CA TYR A 128 2.29 -18.90 10.36
C TYR A 128 1.72 -20.29 10.16
N ASN A 129 2.12 -21.24 11.01
CA ASN A 129 1.71 -22.65 10.93
C ASN A 129 1.88 -23.28 9.54
N GLY A 130 2.97 -22.95 8.84
CA GLY A 130 3.28 -23.48 7.51
C GLY A 130 2.44 -22.90 6.37
N VAL A 131 1.71 -21.81 6.64
CA VAL A 131 0.97 -21.05 5.63
C VAL A 131 1.59 -19.66 5.51
N ASP A 132 1.85 -19.23 4.27
CA ASP A 132 2.35 -17.90 3.97
C ASP A 132 1.18 -16.93 3.78
N TYR A 133 1.30 -15.78 4.39
CA TYR A 133 0.33 -14.70 4.43
C TYR A 133 0.95 -13.40 3.97
N GLU A 134 0.09 -12.49 3.54
CA GLU A 134 0.45 -11.15 3.11
C GLU A 134 -0.56 -10.12 3.58
N VAL A 135 -0.09 -8.90 3.79
CA VAL A 135 -0.93 -7.75 4.18
C VAL A 135 -0.36 -6.46 3.63
N GLU A 136 -1.22 -5.63 3.05
CA GLU A 136 -0.84 -4.31 2.55
C GLU A 136 -0.88 -3.27 3.68
N LEU A 137 0.24 -2.59 3.89
CA LEU A 137 0.38 -1.46 4.81
C LEU A 137 0.72 -0.18 4.06
N LEU A 138 0.19 0.93 4.57
CA LEU A 138 0.55 2.29 4.18
C LEU A 138 1.67 2.81 5.08
N ARG A 139 2.64 3.50 4.49
CA ARG A 139 3.66 4.25 5.21
C ARG A 139 3.56 5.74 4.86
N THR A 140 3.59 6.59 5.87
CA THR A 140 3.62 8.05 5.72
C THR A 140 4.70 8.69 6.60
N PRO A 141 5.35 9.77 6.17
CA PRO A 141 6.26 10.53 7.04
C PRO A 141 5.56 10.99 8.32
N TYR A 142 6.20 10.79 9.47
CA TYR A 142 5.73 11.26 10.77
C TYR A 142 6.90 11.64 11.67
N LYS A 143 6.96 12.93 12.05
CA LYS A 143 8.10 13.52 12.78
C LYS A 143 9.43 13.24 12.04
N GLU A 144 10.39 12.62 12.71
CA GLU A 144 11.72 12.29 12.16
C GLU A 144 11.77 10.90 11.48
N GLY A 145 10.63 10.19 11.41
CA GLY A 145 10.57 8.86 10.83
C GLY A 145 9.27 8.62 10.07
N TYR A 146 8.71 7.42 10.24
CA TYR A 146 7.52 6.99 9.53
C TYR A 146 6.46 6.43 10.48
N SER A 147 5.20 6.57 10.09
CA SER A 147 4.07 5.88 10.69
C SER A 147 3.50 4.87 9.70
N PHE A 148 3.02 3.74 10.21
CA PHE A 148 2.35 2.72 9.42
C PHE A 148 0.87 2.64 9.75
N SER A 149 0.03 2.44 8.74
CA SER A 149 -1.41 2.21 8.88
C SER A 149 -1.89 1.08 7.96
N CYS A 150 -3.05 0.53 8.26
CA CYS A 150 -3.64 -0.56 7.49
C CYS A 150 -4.11 -0.06 6.12
N ALA A 151 -3.82 -0.81 5.06
CA ALA A 151 -4.35 -0.56 3.72
C ALA A 151 -5.42 -1.59 3.29
N GLY A 152 -5.39 -2.78 3.89
CA GLY A 152 -6.29 -3.88 3.57
C GLY A 152 -6.40 -4.91 4.69
N VAL A 153 -6.88 -6.09 4.35
CA VAL A 153 -6.96 -7.26 5.24
C VAL A 153 -5.85 -8.26 4.93
N VAL A 154 -5.64 -9.24 5.82
CA VAL A 154 -4.70 -10.33 5.57
C VAL A 154 -5.27 -11.27 4.50
N HIS A 155 -4.41 -11.67 3.57
CA HIS A 155 -4.67 -12.71 2.60
C HIS A 155 -3.57 -13.78 2.66
N LYS A 156 -3.81 -14.94 2.05
CA LYS A 156 -2.73 -15.89 1.75
C LYS A 156 -1.79 -15.29 0.70
N ALA A 157 -0.50 -15.64 0.81
CA ALA A 157 0.52 -15.14 -0.08
C ALA A 157 0.18 -15.42 -1.56
N GLY A 158 0.43 -14.42 -2.41
CA GLY A 158 0.13 -14.45 -3.84
C GLY A 158 -1.22 -13.87 -4.22
N TYR A 159 -2.04 -13.42 -3.26
CA TYR A 159 -3.34 -12.82 -3.55
C TYR A 159 -3.22 -11.47 -4.28
N TRP A 160 -2.39 -10.55 -3.78
CA TRP A 160 -2.24 -9.19 -4.28
C TRP A 160 -1.80 -9.15 -5.75
N HIS A 161 -0.87 -10.04 -6.11
CA HIS A 161 -0.40 -10.21 -7.49
C HIS A 161 -1.29 -11.14 -8.33
N GLY A 162 -2.22 -11.86 -7.69
CA GLY A 162 -3.09 -12.85 -8.33
C GLY A 162 -4.54 -12.39 -8.55
N VAL A 163 -4.96 -11.26 -7.97
CA VAL A 163 -6.28 -10.65 -8.25
C VAL A 163 -6.30 -10.05 -9.65
N SER A 164 -7.49 -10.00 -10.27
CA SER A 164 -7.69 -9.44 -11.60
C SER A 164 -8.60 -8.19 -11.56
N PRO A 165 -8.18 -7.04 -12.13
CA PRO A 165 -6.82 -6.78 -12.58
C PRO A 165 -5.87 -6.71 -11.37
N ALA A 166 -4.66 -7.22 -11.54
CA ALA A 166 -3.64 -7.09 -10.51
C ALA A 166 -3.26 -5.63 -10.39
N GLY A 167 -2.84 -5.19 -9.20
CA GLY A 167 -2.20 -3.90 -9.09
C GLY A 167 -0.88 -3.92 -9.85
N TYR A 168 -0.59 -2.90 -10.65
CA TYR A 168 0.78 -2.71 -11.15
C TYR A 168 1.65 -2.19 -10.00
N SER A 169 2.78 -2.84 -9.77
CA SER A 169 3.70 -2.52 -8.68
C SER A 169 5.15 -2.42 -9.13
N TRP A 170 6.04 -2.17 -8.17
CA TRP A 170 7.48 -2.19 -8.37
C TRP A 170 8.00 -3.48 -8.99
N ARG A 171 7.40 -4.63 -8.64
CA ARG A 171 7.77 -5.93 -9.21
C ARG A 171 7.53 -6.00 -10.71
N GLU A 172 6.36 -5.59 -11.18
CA GLU A 172 6.02 -5.57 -12.61
C GLU A 172 6.92 -4.59 -13.37
N TYR A 173 7.23 -3.44 -12.76
CA TYR A 173 8.18 -2.47 -13.30
C TYR A 173 9.58 -3.08 -13.48
N LEU A 174 10.10 -3.76 -12.46
CA LEU A 174 11.40 -4.44 -12.55
C LEU A 174 11.41 -5.58 -13.58
N ALA A 175 10.27 -6.25 -13.78
CA ALA A 175 10.10 -7.27 -14.81
C ALA A 175 9.98 -6.70 -16.24
N GLY A 176 9.95 -5.37 -16.40
CA GLY A 176 9.84 -4.70 -17.70
C GLY A 176 8.43 -4.70 -18.29
N GLN A 177 7.41 -5.01 -17.50
CA GLN A 177 6.01 -4.93 -17.91
C GLN A 177 5.54 -3.47 -17.92
N SER A 178 4.58 -3.12 -18.76
CA SER A 178 3.93 -1.80 -18.73
C SER A 178 2.64 -1.83 -17.93
N SER A 179 2.23 -0.69 -17.34
CA SER A 179 1.02 -0.66 -16.50
C SER A 179 -0.25 -1.06 -17.26
N GLY A 180 -0.31 -0.82 -18.57
CA GLY A 180 -1.41 -1.26 -19.43
C GLY A 180 -1.45 -2.78 -19.68
N ASP A 181 -0.34 -3.50 -19.46
CA ASP A 181 -0.31 -4.96 -19.64
C ASP A 181 -1.01 -5.70 -18.49
N VAL A 182 -1.17 -5.03 -17.34
CA VAL A 182 -1.69 -5.63 -16.10
C VAL A 182 -3.18 -5.30 -15.89
N THR A 183 -3.67 -4.20 -16.44
CA THR A 183 -5.08 -3.77 -16.29
C THR A 183 -6.05 -4.46 -17.24
N GLY A 184 -5.56 -5.24 -18.21
CA GLY A 184 -6.43 -5.93 -19.17
C GLY A 184 -7.23 -4.99 -20.09
N GLU A 185 -6.87 -3.70 -20.15
CA GLU A 185 -7.43 -2.78 -21.13
C GLU A 185 -6.73 -3.00 -22.47
N GLU A 186 -7.38 -3.77 -23.36
CA GLU A 186 -7.03 -3.80 -24.77
C GLU A 186 -7.00 -2.37 -25.33
N ARG A 187 -5.86 -1.99 -25.92
CA ARG A 187 -5.63 -0.68 -26.57
C ARG A 187 -6.57 -0.43 -27.75
#